data_AF-A0A1V5PMK3-F1
#
_entry.id   AF-A0A1V5PMK3-F1
#
_cell.length_a   1.000
_cell.length_b   1.000
_cell.length_c   1.000
_cell.angle_alpha   90.00
_cell.angle_beta   90.00
_cell.angle_gamma   90.00
#
_symmetry.space_group_name_H-M   'P 1'
#
loop_
_entity.id
_entity.type
_entity.pdbx_description
1 polymer ?
#
loop_
_entity_poly.entity_id
_entity_poly.type
_entity_poly.pdbx_seq_one_letter_code
_entity_poly.pdbx_strand_id
1 'polypeptide(L)' 'MDDKEKVIYVNTFTQTIGPAIRAAYMVVPKSLRKLFNDKVGFYACPLPTLEQLILAELINNGDFERHINKVRRHLRVK' A
#
# COMPACT_ATOMS: atom_id res chain seq x y z
N MET A 1 -6.84 -10.04 14.94
CA MET A 1 -7.15 -9.24 13.73
C MET A 1 -8.15 -8.15 14.15
N ASP A 2 -8.50 -7.19 13.30
CA ASP A 2 -9.54 -6.20 13.63
C ASP A 2 -10.94 -6.83 13.51
N ASP A 3 -11.38 -7.52 14.56
CA ASP A 3 -12.63 -8.29 14.54
C ASP A 3 -13.88 -7.40 14.58
N LYS A 4 -13.71 -6.10 14.87
CA LYS A 4 -14.82 -5.13 14.96
C LYS A 4 -14.95 -4.25 13.72
N GLU A 5 -14.09 -4.41 12.71
CA GLU A 5 -14.10 -3.62 11.48
C GLU A 5 -14.05 -2.09 11.74
N LYS A 6 -13.30 -1.65 12.76
CA LYS A 6 -13.22 -0.24 13.18
C LYS A 6 -11.93 0.45 12.79
N VAL A 7 -10.95 -0.28 12.27
CA VAL A 7 -9.62 0.24 11.98
C VAL A 7 -9.42 0.34 10.48
N ILE A 8 -9.11 1.55 10.03
CA ILE A 8 -8.61 1.79 8.67
C ILE A 8 -7.09 1.84 8.76
N TYR A 9 -6.41 0.97 8.01
CA TYR A 9 -4.95 1.02 7.89
C TYR A 9 -4.57 1.84 6.67
N VAL A 10 -3.68 2.82 6.85
CA VAL A 10 -3.16 3.66 5.77
C VAL A 10 -1.65 3.61 5.79
N ASN A 11 -1.03 3.46 4.62
CA ASN A 11 0.42 3.51 4.50
C ASN A 11 0.85 4.00 3.12
N THR A 12 2.13 4.33 2.98
CA THR A 12 2.75 4.73 1.72
C THR A 12 3.92 3.83 1.37
N PHE A 13 4.28 3.80 0.09
CA PHE A 13 5.46 3.07 -0.37
C PHE A 13 6.77 3.85 -0.17
N THR A 14 6.71 5.06 0.39
CA THR A 14 7.84 6.00 0.55
C THR A 14 9.01 5.39 1.31
N GLN A 15 8.74 4.72 2.43
CA GLN A 15 9.78 4.13 3.29
C GLN A 15 10.14 2.69 2.88
N THR A 16 9.29 2.05 2.08
CA THR A 16 9.42 0.65 1.71
C THR A 16 10.04 0.42 0.34
N ILE A 17 9.91 1.38 -0.58
CA ILE A 17 10.48 1.32 -1.93
C ILE A 17 11.33 2.57 -2.19
N GLY A 18 10.80 3.76 -1.89
CA GLY A 18 11.54 5.00 -1.99
C GLY A 18 10.65 6.23 -2.22
N PRO A 19 11.18 7.44 -2.01
CA PRO A 19 10.41 8.68 -2.07
C PRO A 19 9.93 9.06 -3.47
N ALA A 20 10.53 8.51 -4.52
CA ALA A 20 10.10 8.73 -5.90
C ALA A 20 8.76 8.06 -6.22
N ILE A 21 8.41 6.98 -5.51
CA ILE A 21 7.12 6.32 -5.67
C ILE A 21 6.09 7.03 -4.80
N ARG A 22 5.25 7.86 -5.41
CA ARG A 22 4.19 8.58 -4.69
C ARG A 22 2.91 7.76 -4.53
N ALA A 23 3.06 6.47 -4.30
CA ALA A 23 1.94 5.54 -4.10
C ALA A 23 1.63 5.35 -2.61
N ALA A 24 0.33 5.30 -2.32
CA ALA A 24 -0.21 4.98 -1.01
C ALA A 24 -1.28 3.90 -1.16
N TYR A 25 -1.53 3.18 -0.08
CA TYR A 25 -2.57 2.17 -0.02
C TYR A 25 -3.31 2.26 1.32
N MET A 26 -4.53 1.74 1.30
CA MET A 26 -5.39 1.73 2.47
C MET A 26 -6.18 0.42 2.50
N VAL A 27 -6.32 -0.15 3.69
CA VAL A 27 -7.19 -1.30 3.94
C VAL A 27 -8.44 -0.77 4.63
N VAL A 28 -9.55 -0.78 3.89
CA VAL A 28 -10.84 -0.27 4.35
C VAL A 28 -11.73 -1.43 4.82
N PRO A 29 -12.35 -1.35 6.01
CA PRO A 29 -13.29 -2.37 6.47
C PRO A 29 -14.49 -2.51 5.55
N LYS A 30 -15.05 -3.73 5.47
CA LYS A 30 -16.17 -4.04 4.55
C LYS A 30 -17.40 -3.20 4.85
N SER A 31 -17.70 -2.97 6.13
CA SER A 31 -18.79 -2.09 6.59
C SER A 31 -18.72 -0.67 6.00
N LEU A 32 -17.53 -0.15 5.70
CA LEU A 32 -17.33 1.20 5.16
C LEU A 32 -17.21 1.23 3.63
N ARG A 33 -17.24 0.09 2.94
CA ARG A 33 -17.04 -0.01 1.49
C ARG A 33 -18.01 0.88 0.70
N LYS A 34 -19.31 0.89 1.06
CA LYS A 34 -20.32 1.70 0.36
C LYS A 34 -20.00 3.19 0.51
N LEU A 35 -19.75 3.63 1.74
CA LEU A 35 -19.39 5.02 2.05
C LEU A 35 -18.11 5.45 1.31
N PHE A 36 -17.11 4.56 1.26
CA PHE A 36 -15.87 4.82 0.54
C PHE A 36 -16.10 5.01 -0.96
N ASN A 37 -16.85 4.11 -1.60
CA ASN A 37 -17.17 4.23 -3.02
C ASN A 37 -17.94 5.51 -3.33
N ASP A 38 -18.95 5.85 -2.52
CA ASP A 38 -19.80 7.03 -2.71
C ASP A 38 -19.01 8.35 -2.55
N LYS A 39 -17.97 8.37 -1.70
CA LYS A 39 -17.22 9.59 -1.37
C LYS A 39 -15.88 9.72 -2.10
N VAL A 40 -15.21 8.61 -2.37
CA VAL A 40 -13.81 8.56 -2.81
C VAL A 40 -13.62 7.77 -4.09
N GLY A 41 -14.56 6.89 -4.46
CA GLY A 41 -14.42 5.97 -5.60
C GLY A 41 -14.08 6.65 -6.93
N PHE A 42 -14.58 7.86 -7.17
CA PHE A 42 -14.28 8.64 -8.37
C PHE A 42 -12.81 9.13 -8.45
N TYR A 43 -12.16 9.36 -7.30
CA TYR A 43 -10.78 9.88 -7.22
C TYR A 43 -9.72 8.80 -7.03
N ALA A 44 -10.10 7.52 -7.09
CA ALA A 44 -9.28 6.40 -6.60
C ALA A 44 -8.07 6.05 -7.48
N CYS A 45 -7.84 6.72 -8.61
CA CYS A 45 -6.69 6.46 -9.49
C CYS A 45 -5.82 7.71 -9.73
N PRO A 46 -5.17 8.28 -8.70
CA PRO A 46 -4.28 9.43 -8.89
C PRO A 46 -2.87 9.04 -9.38
N LEU A 47 -2.56 7.75 -9.52
CA LEU A 47 -1.22 7.26 -9.84
C LEU A 47 -1.04 6.98 -11.33
N PRO A 48 0.11 7.34 -11.94
CA PRO A 48 0.43 6.94 -13.30
C PRO A 48 0.37 5.41 -13.48
N THR A 49 -0.16 4.95 -14.61
CA THR A 49 -0.32 3.51 -14.90
C THR A 49 1.01 2.75 -14.83
N LEU A 50 2.11 3.35 -15.28
CA LEU A 50 3.43 2.72 -15.21
C LEU A 50 3.85 2.37 -13.78
N GLU A 51 3.64 3.27 -12.82
CA GLU A 51 3.94 3.01 -11.41
C GLU A 51 3.08 1.88 -10.87
N GLN A 52 1.80 1.82 -11.25
CA GLN A 52 0.90 0.74 -10.85
C GLN A 52 1.37 -0.62 -11.38
N LEU A 53 1.81 -0.68 -12.64
CA LEU A 53 2.32 -1.90 -13.27
C LEU A 53 3.60 -2.39 -12.60
N ILE A 54 4.55 -1.49 -12.34
CA ILE A 54 5.80 -1.82 -11.65
C ILE A 54 5.51 -2.36 -10.25
N LEU A 55 4.63 -1.70 -9.49
CA LEU A 55 4.24 -2.17 -8.15
C LEU A 55 3.57 -3.54 -8.21
N ALA A 56 2.66 -3.76 -9.16
CA ALA A 56 2.00 -5.04 -9.35
C ALA A 56 3.01 -6.16 -9.65
N GLU A 57 3.98 -5.91 -10.54
CA GLU A 57 5.02 -6.89 -10.87
C GLU A 57 5.91 -7.21 -9.67
N LEU A 58 6.41 -6.20 -8.95
CA LEU A 58 7.24 -6.38 -7.76
C LEU A 58 6.53 -7.18 -6.65
N ILE A 59 5.23 -6.95 -6.46
CA ILE A 59 4.42 -7.67 -5.48
C ILE A 59 4.18 -9.11 -5.94
N ASN A 60 3.75 -9.31 -7.19
CA ASN A 60 3.41 -10.63 -7.73
C ASN A 60 4.63 -11.56 -7.80
N ASN A 61 5.82 -11.02 -8.10
CA ASN A 61 7.05 -11.79 -8.17
C ASN A 61 7.71 -12.02 -6.79
N GLY A 62 7.16 -11.44 -5.72
CA GLY A 62 7.69 -11.50 -4.35
C GLY A 62 8.95 -10.65 -4.11
N ASP A 63 9.35 -9.84 -5.08
CA ASP A 63 10.52 -8.94 -4.96
C ASP A 63 10.31 -7.87 -3.90
N PHE A 64 9.08 -7.36 -3.78
CA PHE A 64 8.74 -6.38 -2.76
C PHE A 64 9.01 -6.92 -1.34
N GLU A 65 8.56 -8.15 -1.05
CA GLU A 65 8.80 -8.79 0.25
C GLU A 65 10.29 -9.04 0.51
N ARG A 66 11.03 -9.53 -0.50
CA ARG A 66 12.49 -9.70 -0.42
C ARG A 66 13.19 -8.39 -0.09
N HIS A 67 12.80 -7.30 -0.75
CA HIS A 67 13.34 -5.97 -0.51
C HIS A 67 13.07 -5.49 0.93
N ILE A 68 11.83 -5.60 1.40
CA ILE A 68 11.45 -5.24 2.78
C ILE A 68 12.27 -6.00 3.80
N ASN A 69 12.42 -7.32 3.63
CA ASN A 69 13.19 -8.15 4.55
C ASN A 69 14.67 -7.73 4.59
N LYS A 70 15.24 -7.36 3.44
CA LYS A 70 16.59 -6.78 3.36
C LYS A 70 16.66 -5.45 4.11
N VAL A 71 15.75 -4.52 3.88
CA VAL A 71 15.72 -3.21 4.56
C VAL A 71 15.59 -3.37 6.08
N ARG A 72 14.66 -4.21 6.55
CA ARG A 72 14.47 -4.48 7.99
C ARG A 72 15.71 -5.07 8.63
N ARG A 73 16.45 -5.93 7.93
CA ARG A 73 17.73 -6.46 8.42
C ARG A 73 18.77 -5.35 8.59
N HIS A 74 18.87 -4.41 7.63
CA HIS A 74 19.80 -3.28 7.76
C HIS A 74 19.41 -2.35 8.91
N LEU A 75 18.12 -2.08 9.11
CA LEU A 75 17.63 -1.22 10.19
C LEU A 75 17.78 -1.84 11.59
N ARG A 76 17.79 -3.16 11.71
CA ARG A 76 17.99 -3.86 13.01
C ARG A 76 19.45 -3.93 13.47
N VAL A 77 20.40 -3.81 12.53
CA VAL A 77 21.84 -3.86 12.82
C VAL A 77 22.37 -2.48 13.26
N LYS A 78 21.55 -1.44 13.11
CA LYS A 78 21.83 -0.07 13.48
C LYS A 78 21.12 0.27 14.79
#